data_AF-A0A847AS28-F1
#
_entry.id   AF-A0A847AS28-F1
#
_cell.length_a   1.000
_cell.length_b   1.000
_cell.length_c   1.000
_cell.angle_alpha   90.00
_cell.angle_beta   90.00
_cell.angle_gamma   90.00
#
_symmetry.space_group_name_H-M   'P 1'
#
loop_
_entity.id
_entity.type
_entity.pdbx_description
1 polymer ?
#
loop_
_entity_poly.entity_id
_entity_poly.type
_entity_poly.pdbx_seq_one_letter_code
_entity_poly.pdbx_strand_id
1 'polypeptide(L)'
;MDTNILENWYFAMWAYKGLAQSNNPSSPYAKKYTYQQLVYDVIEKEYGKKINNIDFSYLPRESKPSRSLVVPTPVNYSSGNIILYEKGDYVRTDGIRTALFLRDTPTGNYTHQLSLNQLGSITDGPVLMNGYYWYKLYVDEKTEGWIERNWLVRTGDTEYGKYIYNDISFHWARKTIMDLFGKGIVSKATLYNPDKPVTFEEYCIFLSKTLSYIEESNQQKRIQIERTIPKNDFANAHSWALKYVKDINERGLLEKEILDPLESLNRKKAALIIEDILVSSDKYMDIDIKTIFSDLGNLTKDEISAVKTAYTNGIVSGKHTKAFCPDEYLTRAEAAVIMANIVNKYVR
;
A
#
# COMPACT_ATOMS: atom_id res chain seq x y z
N MET A 1 -7.76 15.81 -18.14
CA MET A 1 -8.23 14.48 -17.72
C MET A 1 -7.34 14.03 -16.58
N ASP A 2 -7.91 13.60 -15.46
CA ASP A 2 -7.12 13.06 -14.36
C ASP A 2 -6.74 11.60 -14.64
N THR A 3 -5.45 11.29 -14.65
CA THR A 3 -4.94 9.94 -14.89
C THR A 3 -5.08 9.02 -13.68
N ASN A 4 -5.37 9.56 -12.49
CA ASN A 4 -5.73 8.77 -11.32
C ASN A 4 -7.22 8.37 -11.31
N ILE A 5 -8.03 8.77 -12.29
CA ILE A 5 -9.40 8.27 -12.40
C ILE A 5 -9.43 7.12 -13.41
N LEU A 6 -9.89 5.94 -13.00
CA LEU A 6 -9.82 4.73 -13.82
C LEU A 6 -10.72 4.80 -15.04
N GLU A 7 -11.91 5.40 -14.93
CA GLU A 7 -12.86 5.58 -16.04
C GLU A 7 -12.29 6.43 -17.18
N ASN A 8 -11.37 7.34 -16.85
CA ASN A 8 -10.70 8.19 -17.83
C ASN A 8 -9.80 7.38 -18.80
N TRP A 9 -9.44 6.14 -18.45
CA TRP A 9 -8.64 5.26 -19.30
C TRP A 9 -9.45 4.53 -20.39
N TYR A 10 -10.78 4.72 -20.44
CA TYR A 10 -11.66 4.07 -21.41
C TYR A 10 -11.15 4.14 -22.86
N PHE A 11 -10.81 5.34 -23.33
CA PHE A 11 -10.34 5.55 -24.70
C PHE A 11 -8.93 5.01 -24.93
N ALA A 12 -8.06 5.01 -23.91
CA ALA A 12 -6.73 4.40 -24.01
C ALA A 12 -6.85 2.87 -24.20
N MET A 13 -7.74 2.21 -23.45
CA MET A 13 -8.00 0.77 -23.61
C MET A 13 -8.64 0.46 -24.97
N TRP A 14 -9.55 1.29 -25.45
CA TRP A 14 -10.13 1.11 -26.77
C TRP A 14 -9.08 1.30 -27.88
N ALA A 15 -8.21 2.32 -27.75
CA ALA A 15 -7.13 2.60 -28.67
C ALA A 15 -6.07 1.48 -28.69
N TYR A 16 -5.82 0.84 -27.55
CA TYR A 16 -4.97 -0.36 -27.46
C TYR A 16 -5.47 -1.51 -28.37
N LYS A 17 -6.78 -1.56 -28.64
CA LYS A 17 -7.40 -2.47 -29.62
C LYS A 17 -7.74 -1.79 -30.95
N GLY A 18 -6.95 -0.79 -31.33
CA GLY A 18 -7.01 -0.14 -32.64
C GLY A 18 -8.27 0.70 -32.90
N LEU A 19 -9.02 1.08 -31.85
CA LEU A 19 -10.33 1.73 -31.96
C LEU A 19 -11.32 0.93 -32.83
N ALA A 20 -11.28 -0.40 -32.74
CA ALA A 20 -12.17 -1.28 -33.51
C ALA A 20 -13.65 -0.99 -33.21
N GLN A 21 -14.49 -0.90 -34.24
CA GLN A 21 -15.94 -0.66 -34.09
C GLN A 21 -16.64 -1.72 -33.24
N SER A 22 -16.14 -2.95 -33.23
CA SER A 22 -16.68 -4.04 -32.40
C SER A 22 -16.46 -3.84 -30.90
N ASN A 23 -15.57 -2.92 -30.52
CA ASN A 23 -15.34 -2.46 -29.14
C ASN A 23 -16.03 -1.11 -28.84
N ASN A 24 -16.84 -0.60 -29.76
CA ASN A 24 -17.71 0.55 -29.53
C ASN A 24 -19.08 0.06 -29.03
N PRO A 25 -19.48 0.31 -27.78
CA PRO A 25 -20.78 -0.15 -27.26
C PRO A 25 -21.97 0.51 -27.97
N SER A 26 -21.78 1.67 -28.60
CA SER A 26 -22.84 2.35 -29.37
C SER A 26 -22.97 1.81 -30.80
N SER A 27 -22.01 1.01 -31.28
CA SER A 27 -21.99 0.52 -32.68
C SER A 27 -23.00 -0.60 -32.93
N PRO A 28 -23.62 -0.66 -34.13
CA PRO A 28 -24.43 -1.81 -34.52
C PRO A 28 -23.63 -3.12 -34.61
N TYR A 29 -22.30 -3.03 -34.72
CA TYR A 29 -21.38 -4.18 -34.77
C TYR A 29 -20.72 -4.48 -33.41
N ALA A 30 -21.22 -3.90 -32.32
CA ALA A 30 -20.68 -4.08 -30.98
C ALA A 30 -20.69 -5.56 -30.57
N LYS A 31 -19.59 -6.01 -29.96
CA LYS A 31 -19.60 -7.29 -29.23
C LYS A 31 -20.47 -7.17 -28.00
N LYS A 32 -21.01 -8.31 -27.54
CA LYS A 32 -21.71 -8.43 -26.24
C LYS A 32 -20.89 -7.83 -25.09
N TYR A 33 -19.58 -8.08 -25.09
CA TYR A 33 -18.62 -7.46 -24.18
C TYR A 33 -17.51 -6.81 -25.00
N THR A 34 -17.37 -5.49 -24.86
CA THR A 34 -16.25 -4.76 -25.46
C THR A 34 -14.96 -5.10 -24.70
N TYR A 35 -13.81 -4.86 -25.32
CA TYR A 35 -12.53 -5.08 -24.64
C TYR A 35 -12.41 -4.30 -23.32
N GLN A 36 -12.92 -3.07 -23.29
CA GLN A 36 -12.95 -2.22 -22.10
C GLN A 36 -13.79 -2.87 -20.99
N GLN A 37 -14.97 -3.39 -21.32
CA GLN A 37 -15.82 -4.09 -20.36
C GLN A 37 -15.15 -5.35 -19.82
N LEU A 38 -14.49 -6.14 -20.68
CA LEU A 38 -13.74 -7.32 -20.22
C LEU A 38 -12.62 -6.96 -19.24
N VAL A 39 -11.93 -5.84 -19.45
CA VAL A 39 -10.91 -5.35 -18.50
C VAL A 39 -11.58 -4.93 -17.18
N TYR A 40 -12.72 -4.23 -17.22
CA TYR A 40 -13.46 -3.85 -16.02
C TYR A 40 -13.97 -5.08 -15.24
N ASP A 41 -14.48 -6.09 -15.93
CA ASP A 41 -14.96 -7.33 -15.30
C ASP A 41 -13.82 -8.08 -14.60
N VAL A 42 -12.63 -8.13 -15.21
CA VAL A 42 -11.43 -8.70 -14.57
C VAL A 42 -11.02 -7.87 -13.35
N ILE A 43 -11.07 -6.54 -13.42
CA ILE A 43 -10.73 -5.68 -12.26
C ILE A 43 -11.72 -5.90 -11.12
N GLU A 44 -13.01 -5.94 -11.41
CA GLU A 44 -14.06 -6.18 -10.40
C GLU A 44 -13.91 -7.56 -9.77
N LYS A 45 -13.66 -8.60 -10.58
CA LYS A 45 -13.50 -9.97 -10.10
C LYS A 45 -12.23 -10.16 -9.27
N GLU A 46 -11.08 -9.72 -9.78
CA GLU A 46 -9.78 -10.04 -9.18
C GLU A 46 -9.38 -9.04 -8.07
N TYR A 47 -9.95 -7.83 -8.06
CA TYR A 47 -9.60 -6.77 -7.10
C TYR A 47 -10.80 -6.21 -6.33
N GLY A 48 -12.01 -6.76 -6.52
CA GLY A 48 -13.23 -6.30 -5.82
C GLY A 48 -13.63 -4.86 -6.16
N LYS A 49 -13.10 -4.31 -7.27
CA LYS A 49 -13.22 -2.89 -7.59
C LYS A 49 -14.05 -2.67 -8.83
N LYS A 50 -15.26 -2.16 -8.65
CA LYS A 50 -16.14 -1.81 -9.75
C LYS A 50 -15.68 -0.53 -10.43
N ILE A 51 -15.50 -0.59 -11.75
CA ILE A 51 -15.23 0.57 -12.60
C ILE A 51 -16.50 0.91 -13.36
N ASN A 52 -16.87 2.18 -13.37
CA ASN A 52 -18.11 2.62 -14.01
C ASN A 52 -17.91 2.82 -15.52
N ASN A 53 -18.96 2.59 -16.28
CA ASN A 53 -18.93 2.95 -17.69
C ASN A 53 -19.05 4.46 -17.86
N ILE A 54 -18.40 4.99 -18.90
CA ILE A 54 -18.65 6.35 -19.38
C ILE A 54 -20.05 6.45 -19.99
N ASP A 55 -20.56 7.67 -20.15
CA ASP A 55 -21.82 7.88 -20.87
C ASP A 55 -21.62 7.60 -22.38
N PHE A 56 -22.18 6.49 -22.84
CA PHE A 56 -22.05 6.05 -24.23
C PHE A 56 -22.83 6.92 -25.23
N SER A 57 -23.71 7.81 -24.78
CA SER A 57 -24.42 8.76 -25.66
C SER A 57 -23.47 9.74 -26.36
N TYR A 58 -22.27 9.96 -25.80
CA TYR A 58 -21.22 10.78 -26.39
C TYR A 58 -20.45 10.06 -27.52
N LEU A 59 -20.61 8.74 -27.65
CA LEU A 59 -19.84 7.97 -28.62
C LEU A 59 -20.49 8.00 -30.00
N PRO A 60 -19.73 8.29 -31.08
CA PRO A 60 -20.27 8.17 -32.43
C PRO A 60 -20.63 6.72 -32.72
N ARG A 61 -21.76 6.51 -33.41
CA ARG A 61 -22.30 5.17 -33.65
C ARG A 61 -21.47 4.34 -34.63
N GLU A 62 -21.00 4.96 -35.71
CA GLU A 62 -20.38 4.26 -36.85
C GLU A 62 -18.96 4.76 -37.16
N SER A 63 -18.53 5.87 -36.58
CA SER A 63 -17.18 6.40 -36.82
C SER A 63 -16.28 6.24 -35.59
N LYS A 64 -14.98 6.47 -35.78
CA LYS A 64 -14.04 6.58 -34.65
C LYS A 64 -14.28 7.90 -33.91
N PRO A 65 -14.06 7.96 -32.59
CA PRO A 65 -14.15 9.20 -31.84
C PRO A 65 -13.19 10.26 -32.41
N SER A 66 -13.68 11.51 -32.52
CA SER A 66 -12.85 12.66 -32.91
C SER A 66 -11.77 12.94 -31.87
N ARG A 67 -10.64 13.51 -32.29
CA ARG A 67 -9.61 14.04 -31.36
C ARG A 67 -10.12 15.17 -30.46
N SER A 68 -11.18 15.87 -30.88
CA SER A 68 -11.84 16.93 -30.13
C SER A 68 -12.99 16.43 -29.24
N LEU A 69 -13.29 15.12 -29.25
CA LEU A 69 -14.36 14.58 -28.41
C LEU A 69 -13.94 14.67 -26.94
N VAL A 70 -14.77 15.34 -26.15
CA VAL A 70 -14.64 15.40 -24.69
C VAL A 70 -15.81 14.64 -24.09
N VAL A 71 -15.50 13.58 -23.35
CA VAL A 71 -16.48 12.86 -22.54
C VAL A 71 -16.27 13.24 -21.08
N PRO A 72 -17.30 13.68 -20.37
CA PRO A 72 -17.17 14.04 -18.95
C PRO A 72 -16.83 12.80 -18.12
N THR A 73 -16.06 13.01 -17.05
CA THR A 73 -15.87 11.97 -16.04
C THR A 73 -17.23 11.66 -15.38
N PRO A 74 -17.62 10.38 -15.24
CA PRO A 74 -18.88 10.01 -14.59
C PRO A 74 -18.96 10.53 -13.16
N VAL A 75 -20.18 10.76 -12.64
CA VAL A 75 -20.40 11.21 -11.24
C VAL A 75 -19.83 10.20 -10.25
N ASN A 76 -20.05 8.91 -10.51
CA ASN A 76 -19.44 7.82 -9.77
C ASN A 76 -18.19 7.35 -10.51
N TYR A 77 -17.03 7.56 -9.91
CA TYR A 77 -15.75 7.19 -10.49
C TYR A 77 -14.84 6.53 -9.45
N SER A 78 -13.85 5.80 -9.94
CA SER A 78 -12.90 5.03 -9.15
C SER A 78 -11.48 5.60 -9.28
N SER A 79 -10.81 5.80 -8.15
CA SER A 79 -9.39 6.22 -8.11
C SER A 79 -8.46 5.05 -8.50
N GLY A 80 -7.35 5.31 -9.18
CA GLY A 80 -6.28 4.34 -9.47
C GLY A 80 -5.33 4.13 -8.29
N ASN A 81 -5.49 4.92 -7.22
CA ASN A 81 -4.62 4.93 -6.04
C ASN A 81 -3.14 5.18 -6.40
N ILE A 82 -2.90 6.05 -7.38
CA ILE A 82 -1.55 6.48 -7.74
C ILE A 82 -0.91 7.16 -6.53
N ILE A 83 0.25 6.66 -6.11
CA ILE A 83 1.04 7.30 -5.07
C ILE A 83 1.79 8.49 -5.69
N LEU A 84 1.28 9.68 -5.37
CA LEU A 84 1.79 10.98 -5.78
C LEU A 84 3.02 11.38 -4.95
N TYR A 85 3.79 12.35 -5.44
CA TYR A 85 4.92 12.92 -4.71
C TYR A 85 4.44 13.91 -3.66
N GLU A 86 5.23 14.03 -2.59
CA GLU A 86 5.01 14.92 -1.47
C GLU A 86 6.14 15.95 -1.42
N LYS A 87 5.84 17.12 -0.84
CA LYS A 87 6.88 18.11 -0.55
C LYS A 87 7.95 17.46 0.36
N GLY A 88 9.21 17.66 0.01
CA GLY A 88 10.34 17.02 0.68
C GLY A 88 10.76 15.68 0.09
N ASP A 89 10.04 15.11 -0.88
CA ASP A 89 10.52 13.92 -1.60
C ASP A 89 11.80 14.24 -2.38
N TYR A 90 12.79 13.35 -2.28
CA TYR A 90 13.96 13.34 -3.14
C TYR A 90 13.67 12.55 -4.41
N VAL A 91 13.97 13.15 -5.55
CA VAL A 91 13.74 12.56 -6.86
C VAL A 91 14.99 12.64 -7.73
N ARG A 92 15.00 11.81 -8.76
CA ARG A 92 15.93 11.92 -9.88
C ARG A 92 15.18 11.90 -11.20
N THR A 93 15.76 12.44 -12.26
CA THR A 93 15.25 12.20 -13.61
C THR A 93 15.31 10.72 -13.97
N ASP A 94 14.39 10.27 -14.84
CA ASP A 94 14.18 8.85 -15.17
C ASP A 94 15.44 8.13 -15.70
N GLY A 95 16.37 8.88 -16.31
CA GLY A 95 17.59 8.35 -16.90
C GLY A 95 17.38 7.71 -18.27
N ILE A 96 16.16 7.80 -18.81
CA ILE A 96 15.79 7.29 -20.13
C ILE A 96 15.81 8.43 -21.15
N ARG A 97 15.25 9.58 -20.78
CA ARG A 97 15.23 10.76 -21.65
C ARG A 97 16.55 11.51 -21.57
N THR A 98 17.10 11.83 -22.73
CA THR A 98 18.37 12.57 -22.85
C THR A 98 18.20 14.08 -22.75
N ALA A 99 16.97 14.59 -22.87
CA ALA A 99 16.65 16.00 -22.70
C ALA A 99 15.33 16.15 -21.92
N LEU A 100 15.45 16.68 -20.70
CA LEU A 100 14.32 17.05 -19.85
C LEU A 100 14.47 18.52 -19.48
N PHE A 101 13.35 19.21 -19.34
CA PHE A 101 13.36 20.65 -19.12
C PHE A 101 12.43 21.02 -17.97
N LEU A 102 12.90 21.91 -17.12
CA LEU A 102 12.07 22.65 -16.18
C LEU A 102 11.29 23.74 -16.90
N ARG A 103 10.17 24.14 -16.31
CA ARG A 103 9.32 25.22 -16.78
C ARG A 103 9.04 26.27 -15.71
N ASP A 104 8.72 27.49 -16.14
CA ASP A 104 8.32 28.59 -15.24
C ASP A 104 7.02 28.28 -14.47
N THR A 105 6.10 27.59 -15.14
CA THR A 105 4.80 27.16 -14.65
C THR A 105 4.42 25.82 -15.31
N PRO A 106 3.46 25.06 -14.77
CA PRO A 106 2.93 23.89 -15.45
C PRO A 106 2.51 24.23 -16.89
N THR A 107 3.02 23.49 -17.88
CA THR A 107 2.79 23.72 -19.32
C THR A 107 3.31 25.06 -19.89
N GLY A 108 4.05 25.86 -19.10
CA GLY A 108 4.63 27.14 -19.52
C GLY A 108 5.94 27.02 -20.29
N ASN A 109 6.76 28.07 -20.28
CA ASN A 109 7.99 28.13 -21.07
C ASN A 109 9.11 27.30 -20.44
N TYR A 110 9.99 26.74 -21.26
CA TYR A 110 11.20 26.07 -20.78
C TYR A 110 12.14 27.08 -20.13
N THR A 111 12.60 26.79 -18.91
CA THR A 111 13.51 27.66 -18.15
C THR A 111 14.91 27.07 -18.05
N HIS A 112 15.03 25.75 -17.93
CA HIS A 112 16.31 25.09 -17.69
C HIS A 112 16.30 23.66 -18.22
N GLN A 113 17.41 23.20 -18.82
CA GLN A 113 17.58 21.81 -19.21
C GLN A 113 18.25 21.02 -18.09
N LEU A 114 17.64 19.91 -17.68
CA LEU A 114 18.17 19.02 -16.65
C LEU A 114 19.20 18.05 -17.24
N SER A 115 20.19 17.72 -16.42
CA SER A 115 21.17 16.65 -16.70
C SER A 115 20.55 15.25 -16.61
N LEU A 116 21.24 14.27 -17.18
CA LEU A 116 20.90 12.85 -16.98
C LEU A 116 21.04 12.47 -15.51
N ASN A 117 20.04 11.77 -14.95
CA ASN A 117 19.96 11.41 -13.53
C ASN A 117 20.07 12.61 -12.58
N GLN A 118 19.69 13.82 -13.03
CA GLN A 118 19.68 15.02 -12.21
C GLN A 118 18.87 14.78 -10.93
N LEU A 119 19.52 14.97 -9.78
CA LEU A 119 18.89 14.94 -8.47
C LEU A 119 18.19 16.26 -8.19
N GLY A 120 17.12 16.18 -7.40
CA GLY A 120 16.44 17.34 -6.83
C GLY A 120 15.43 16.96 -5.78
N SER A 121 14.76 17.95 -5.21
CA SER A 121 13.70 17.78 -4.22
C SER A 121 12.40 18.42 -4.67
N ILE A 122 11.28 17.80 -4.29
CA ILE A 122 9.96 18.34 -4.56
C ILE A 122 9.65 19.45 -3.56
N THR A 123 9.38 20.65 -4.06
CA THR A 123 9.07 21.83 -3.24
C THR A 123 7.60 22.24 -3.28
N ASP A 124 6.90 21.89 -4.36
CA ASP A 124 5.48 22.22 -4.57
C ASP A 124 4.79 21.24 -5.55
N GLY A 125 3.46 21.27 -5.59
CA GLY A 125 2.60 20.35 -6.32
C GLY A 125 1.98 19.27 -5.42
N PRO A 126 1.18 18.34 -5.99
CA PRO A 126 0.87 18.20 -7.40
C PRO A 126 -0.07 19.27 -7.96
N VAL A 127 0.18 19.71 -9.20
CA VAL A 127 -0.79 20.45 -10.03
C VAL A 127 -1.20 19.59 -11.22
N LEU A 128 -2.48 19.22 -11.32
CA LEU A 128 -2.98 18.45 -12.47
C LEU A 128 -3.28 19.39 -13.65
N MET A 129 -2.53 19.26 -14.76
CA MET A 129 -2.72 20.08 -15.94
C MET A 129 -2.37 19.32 -17.22
N ASN A 130 -3.24 19.43 -18.23
CA ASN A 130 -3.09 18.75 -19.53
C ASN A 130 -2.83 17.23 -19.43
N GLY A 131 -3.39 16.56 -18.42
CA GLY A 131 -3.24 15.12 -18.22
C GLY A 131 -2.01 14.69 -17.41
N TYR A 132 -1.20 15.64 -16.95
CA TYR A 132 0.00 15.37 -16.16
C TYR A 132 -0.11 15.94 -14.76
N TYR A 133 0.47 15.24 -13.80
CA TYR A 133 0.75 15.78 -12.48
C TYR A 133 2.09 16.52 -12.54
N TRP A 134 2.06 17.83 -12.34
CA TRP A 134 3.22 18.69 -12.34
C TRP A 134 3.72 18.92 -10.92
N TYR A 135 5.04 18.96 -10.78
CA TYR A 135 5.70 19.25 -9.51
C TYR A 135 6.78 20.29 -9.72
N LYS A 136 6.98 21.12 -8.70
CA LYS A 136 8.08 22.05 -8.66
C LYS A 136 9.31 21.34 -8.10
N LEU A 137 10.34 21.23 -8.94
CA LEU A 137 11.62 20.62 -8.62
C LEU A 137 12.61 21.71 -8.24
N TYR A 138 13.23 21.57 -7.08
CA TYR A 138 14.41 22.33 -6.70
C TYR A 138 15.66 21.48 -6.96
N VAL A 139 16.62 22.04 -7.69
CA VAL A 139 17.90 21.38 -8.02
C VAL A 139 19.04 22.00 -7.21
N ASP A 140 19.13 23.33 -7.23
CA ASP A 140 20.12 24.11 -6.49
C ASP A 140 19.62 25.56 -6.30
N GLU A 141 20.41 26.40 -5.63
CA GLU A 141 20.04 27.79 -5.29
C GLU A 141 19.65 28.65 -6.49
N LYS A 142 20.07 28.28 -7.70
CA LYS A 142 19.82 29.03 -8.95
C LYS A 142 18.80 28.35 -9.84
N THR A 143 18.42 27.11 -9.54
CA THR A 143 17.70 26.24 -10.47
C THR A 143 16.49 25.61 -9.79
N GLU A 144 15.31 26.13 -10.11
CA GLU A 144 14.02 25.53 -9.78
C GLU A 144 13.04 25.65 -10.96
N GLY A 145 12.01 24.80 -10.97
CA GLY A 145 10.92 24.93 -11.94
C GLY A 145 10.03 23.70 -12.00
N TRP A 146 9.01 23.76 -12.84
CA TRP A 146 7.97 22.75 -12.96
C TRP A 146 8.34 21.66 -13.96
N ILE A 147 8.06 20.40 -13.61
CA ILE A 147 8.27 19.23 -14.46
C ILE A 147 7.17 18.20 -14.22
N GLU A 148 6.85 17.39 -15.23
CA GLU A 148 5.88 16.31 -15.12
C GLU A 148 6.42 15.15 -14.27
N ARG A 149 5.56 14.60 -13.42
CA ARG A 149 5.84 13.42 -12.58
C ARG A 149 6.46 12.25 -13.35
N ASN A 150 5.99 12.04 -14.58
CA ASN A 150 6.34 10.90 -15.43
C ASN A 150 7.85 10.77 -15.68
N TRP A 151 8.58 11.88 -15.57
CA TRP A 151 10.02 11.94 -15.86
C TRP A 151 10.89 11.89 -14.61
N LEU A 152 10.25 11.69 -13.45
CA LEU A 152 10.89 11.66 -12.15
C LEU A 152 10.72 10.29 -11.51
N VAL A 153 11.73 9.88 -10.76
CA VAL A 153 11.72 8.66 -9.94
C VAL A 153 12.01 9.06 -8.50
N ARG A 154 11.11 8.70 -7.57
CA ARG A 154 11.35 8.91 -6.13
C ARG A 154 12.51 8.05 -5.64
N THR A 155 13.38 8.64 -4.85
CA THR A 155 14.59 8.01 -4.29
C THR A 155 14.67 8.11 -2.78
N GLY A 156 13.86 8.96 -2.15
CA GLY A 156 13.88 9.20 -0.72
C GLY A 156 12.99 10.36 -0.33
N ASP A 157 13.16 10.85 0.88
CA ASP A 157 12.54 12.07 1.38
C ASP A 157 13.40 12.73 2.47
N THR A 158 13.01 13.94 2.86
CA THR A 158 13.71 14.72 3.89
C THR A 158 13.68 14.10 5.29
N GLU A 159 12.75 13.19 5.56
CA GLU A 159 12.55 12.59 6.89
C GLU A 159 13.46 11.37 7.08
N TYR A 160 13.51 10.48 6.09
CA TYR A 160 14.24 9.20 6.16
C TYR A 160 15.49 9.15 5.28
N GLY A 161 15.78 10.22 4.54
CA GLY A 161 16.88 10.25 3.59
C GLY A 161 16.59 9.41 2.35
N LYS A 162 17.65 8.87 1.73
CA LYS A 162 17.53 7.95 0.61
C LYS A 162 16.92 6.63 1.09
N TYR A 163 15.89 6.15 0.38
CA TYR A 163 15.29 4.85 0.68
C TYR A 163 16.28 3.72 0.46
N ILE A 164 16.34 2.80 1.44
CA ILE A 164 17.32 1.72 1.45
C ILE A 164 16.90 0.53 0.57
N TYR A 165 15.59 0.36 0.36
CA TYR A 165 15.01 -0.71 -0.47
C TYR A 165 14.58 -0.16 -1.84
N ASN A 166 14.91 -0.88 -2.90
CA ASN A 166 14.68 -0.41 -4.27
C ASN A 166 13.19 -0.48 -4.70
N ASP A 167 12.36 -1.23 -3.98
CA ASP A 167 10.98 -1.57 -4.33
C ASP A 167 9.92 -0.82 -3.51
N ILE A 168 10.32 0.12 -2.64
CA ILE A 168 9.37 0.85 -1.79
C ILE A 168 9.07 2.28 -2.26
N SER A 169 9.82 2.83 -3.23
CA SER A 169 9.69 4.24 -3.65
C SER A 169 8.26 4.66 -4.01
N PHE A 170 7.47 3.74 -4.54
CA PHE A 170 6.07 3.99 -4.90
C PHE A 170 5.10 3.09 -4.13
N HIS A 171 5.52 2.59 -2.96
CA HIS A 171 4.69 1.78 -2.09
C HIS A 171 4.07 2.65 -0.98
N TRP A 172 2.83 2.36 -0.59
CA TRP A 172 2.10 3.17 0.39
C TRP A 172 2.76 3.11 1.78
N ALA A 173 3.31 1.95 2.15
CA ALA A 173 4.00 1.72 3.43
C ALA A 173 5.45 2.21 3.48
N ARG A 174 5.95 2.93 2.46
CA ARG A 174 7.39 3.26 2.32
C ARG A 174 7.98 3.95 3.56
N LYS A 175 7.27 4.95 4.09
CA LYS A 175 7.71 5.72 5.26
C LYS A 175 7.73 4.86 6.51
N THR A 176 6.66 4.08 6.72
CA THR A 176 6.57 3.09 7.81
C THR A 176 7.70 2.08 7.76
N ILE A 177 8.05 1.55 6.58
CA ILE A 177 9.15 0.60 6.42
C ILE A 177 10.49 1.27 6.77
N MET A 178 10.73 2.50 6.30
CA MET A 178 11.95 3.25 6.62
C MET A 178 12.05 3.62 8.10
N ASP A 179 10.93 3.96 8.73
CA ASP A 179 10.84 4.20 10.17
C ASP A 179 11.23 2.96 10.98
N LEU A 180 10.64 1.80 10.67
CA LEU A 180 11.00 0.54 11.32
C LEU A 180 12.44 0.09 11.02
N PHE A 181 12.98 0.46 9.87
CA PHE A 181 14.40 0.26 9.57
C PHE A 181 15.28 1.12 10.49
N GLY A 182 14.93 2.41 10.67
CA GLY A 182 15.62 3.31 11.60
C GLY A 182 15.57 2.82 13.05
N LYS A 183 14.49 2.15 13.44
CA LYS A 183 14.30 1.51 14.76
C LYS A 183 14.96 0.13 14.89
N GLY A 184 15.62 -0.39 13.85
CA GLY A 184 16.27 -1.72 13.87
C GLY A 184 15.31 -2.93 13.82
N ILE A 185 14.00 -2.68 13.71
CA ILE A 185 12.96 -3.70 13.63
C ILE A 185 13.04 -4.43 12.29
N VAL A 186 13.20 -3.68 11.20
CA VAL A 186 13.44 -4.24 9.86
C VAL A 186 14.94 -4.19 9.53
N SER A 187 15.47 -5.29 9.00
CA SER A 187 16.88 -5.40 8.61
C SER A 187 17.15 -4.87 7.18
N LYS A 188 18.38 -4.41 6.92
CA LYS A 188 18.83 -3.98 5.59
C LYS A 188 18.76 -5.13 4.56
N ALA A 189 18.27 -4.84 3.37
CA ALA A 189 18.29 -5.72 2.19
C ALA A 189 18.20 -4.88 0.91
N THR A 190 18.41 -5.51 -0.26
CA THR A 190 18.21 -4.83 -1.56
C THR A 190 16.73 -4.55 -1.85
N LEU A 191 15.86 -5.50 -1.51
CA LEU A 191 14.41 -5.43 -1.69
C LEU A 191 13.73 -5.71 -0.35
N TYR A 192 12.64 -5.00 -0.09
CA TYR A 192 11.80 -5.28 1.08
C TYR A 192 10.73 -6.33 0.78
N ASN A 193 10.28 -6.42 -0.48
CA ASN A 193 9.16 -7.23 -0.98
C ASN A 193 7.84 -6.92 -0.23
N PRO A 194 7.35 -5.66 -0.28
CA PRO A 194 6.24 -5.21 0.57
C PRO A 194 4.94 -5.99 0.37
N ASP A 195 4.64 -6.40 -0.86
CA ASP A 195 3.39 -7.09 -1.22
C ASP A 195 3.46 -8.62 -1.07
N LYS A 196 4.62 -9.17 -0.73
CA LYS A 196 4.76 -10.62 -0.50
C LYS A 196 4.03 -11.00 0.80
N PRO A 197 3.30 -12.13 0.84
CA PRO A 197 2.82 -12.71 2.10
C PRO A 197 3.96 -12.88 3.11
N VAL A 198 3.73 -12.44 4.34
CA VAL A 198 4.67 -12.63 5.44
C VAL A 198 4.53 -14.04 5.99
N THR A 199 5.65 -14.74 6.20
CA THR A 199 5.61 -16.04 6.89
C THR A 199 5.49 -15.86 8.39
N PHE A 200 5.06 -16.91 9.09
CA PHE A 200 4.97 -16.91 10.54
C PHE A 200 6.34 -16.61 11.20
N GLU A 201 7.43 -17.19 10.68
CA GLU A 201 8.77 -16.91 11.22
C GLU A 201 9.24 -15.47 10.98
N GLU A 202 8.90 -14.87 9.83
CA GLU A 202 9.17 -13.45 9.54
C GLU A 202 8.38 -12.53 10.47
N TYR A 203 7.10 -12.86 10.70
CA TYR A 203 6.25 -12.12 11.64
C TYR A 203 6.80 -12.18 13.07
N CYS A 204 7.27 -13.35 13.51
CA CYS A 204 7.93 -13.50 14.81
C CYS A 204 9.17 -12.61 14.96
N ILE A 205 9.98 -12.45 13.90
CA ILE A 205 11.13 -11.56 13.92
C ILE A 205 10.70 -10.11 14.11
N PHE A 206 9.71 -9.67 13.32
CA PHE A 206 9.20 -8.31 13.41
C PHE A 206 8.61 -8.02 14.79
N LEU A 207 7.80 -8.92 15.32
CA LEU A 207 7.19 -8.77 16.64
C LEU A 207 8.23 -8.81 17.76
N SER A 208 9.15 -9.78 17.74
CA SER A 208 10.17 -9.93 18.78
C SER A 208 11.04 -8.67 18.89
N LYS A 209 11.53 -8.17 17.75
CA LYS A 209 12.28 -6.91 17.71
C LYS A 209 11.45 -5.69 18.10
N THR A 210 10.17 -5.66 17.74
CA THR A 210 9.25 -4.58 18.15
C THR A 210 9.11 -4.54 19.66
N LEU A 211 8.89 -5.69 20.30
CA LEU A 211 8.77 -5.79 21.76
C LEU A 211 10.08 -5.41 22.44
N SER A 212 11.24 -5.89 21.96
CA SER A 212 12.55 -5.46 22.45
C SER A 212 12.76 -3.95 22.33
N TYR A 213 12.40 -3.35 21.19
CA TYR A 213 12.51 -1.90 21.00
C TYR A 213 11.64 -1.12 22.01
N ILE A 214 10.42 -1.57 22.26
CA ILE A 214 9.51 -0.94 23.24
C ILE A 214 10.07 -1.10 24.66
N GLU A 215 10.60 -2.28 24.99
CA GLU A 215 11.21 -2.58 26.29
C GLU A 215 12.40 -1.66 26.58
N GLU A 216 13.30 -1.52 25.61
CA GLU A 216 14.47 -0.64 25.69
C GLU A 216 14.06 0.84 25.77
N SER A 217 13.14 1.27 24.89
CA SER A 217 12.69 2.67 24.84
C SER A 217 12.02 3.11 26.14
N ASN A 218 11.21 2.25 26.74
CA ASN A 218 10.50 2.54 27.99
C ASN A 218 11.31 2.21 29.25
N GLN A 219 12.51 1.61 29.11
CA GLN A 219 13.30 1.07 30.22
C GLN A 219 12.48 0.10 31.11
N GLN A 220 11.61 -0.69 30.48
CA GLN A 220 10.71 -1.61 31.18
C GLN A 220 11.22 -3.05 31.12
N LYS A 221 10.65 -3.89 31.98
CA LYS A 221 10.93 -5.33 31.95
C LYS A 221 10.36 -5.96 30.68
N ARG A 222 10.94 -7.10 30.31
CA ARG A 222 10.47 -7.93 29.21
C ARG A 222 8.97 -8.21 29.35
N ILE A 223 8.21 -7.94 28.29
CA ILE A 223 6.79 -8.25 28.18
C ILE A 223 6.65 -9.77 28.15
N GLN A 224 5.96 -10.31 29.15
CA GLN A 224 5.79 -11.73 29.38
C GLN A 224 4.33 -11.99 29.79
N ILE A 225 3.67 -12.92 29.09
CA ILE A 225 2.34 -13.38 29.45
C ILE A 225 2.48 -14.60 30.37
N GLU A 226 1.85 -14.54 31.54
CA GLU A 226 1.84 -15.63 32.51
C GLU A 226 0.90 -16.74 32.04
N ARG A 227 1.45 -17.76 31.38
CA ARG A 227 0.74 -18.99 31.02
C ARG A 227 1.69 -20.18 30.85
N THR A 228 1.12 -21.38 30.83
CA THR A 228 1.87 -22.60 30.51
C THR A 228 2.36 -22.56 29.07
N ILE A 229 3.68 -22.47 28.88
CA ILE A 229 4.29 -22.44 27.55
C ILE A 229 4.22 -23.83 26.92
N PRO A 230 3.60 -23.99 25.72
CA PRO A 230 3.58 -25.25 25.02
C PRO A 230 5.00 -25.68 24.61
N LYS A 231 5.26 -26.99 24.67
CA LYS A 231 6.50 -27.58 24.13
C LYS A 231 6.39 -27.67 22.61
N ASN A 232 6.74 -26.59 21.93
CA ASN A 232 6.78 -26.52 20.48
C ASN A 232 8.17 -26.85 19.95
N ASP A 233 8.25 -27.74 18.95
CA ASP A 233 9.47 -27.97 18.19
C ASP A 233 9.48 -27.06 16.95
N PHE A 234 10.44 -26.14 16.91
CA PHE A 234 10.62 -25.21 15.79
C PHE A 234 11.66 -25.72 14.79
N ALA A 235 11.81 -27.04 14.65
CA ALA A 235 12.77 -27.68 13.74
C ALA A 235 12.73 -27.17 12.30
N ASN A 236 11.55 -26.77 11.81
CA ASN A 236 11.37 -26.24 10.45
C ASN A 236 11.71 -24.74 10.31
N ALA A 237 11.87 -24.01 11.42
CA ALA A 237 12.23 -22.61 11.36
C ALA A 237 13.67 -22.46 10.86
N HIS A 238 13.89 -21.49 9.99
CA HIS A 238 15.25 -21.21 9.53
C HIS A 238 16.12 -20.70 10.69
N SER A 239 17.42 -20.98 10.62
CA SER A 239 18.39 -20.60 11.66
C SER A 239 18.41 -19.09 11.96
N TRP A 240 18.15 -18.25 10.97
CA TRP A 240 18.08 -16.79 11.11
C TRP A 240 16.83 -16.31 11.85
N ALA A 241 15.75 -17.11 11.87
CA ALA A 241 14.48 -16.79 12.51
C ALA A 241 14.31 -17.51 13.87
N LEU A 242 14.95 -18.66 14.05
CA LEU A 242 14.74 -19.57 15.19
C LEU A 242 14.80 -18.89 16.56
N LYS A 243 15.76 -17.98 16.77
CA LYS A 243 15.88 -17.28 18.06
C LYS A 243 14.67 -16.38 18.36
N TYR A 244 14.07 -15.78 17.33
CA TYR A 244 12.93 -14.87 17.48
C TYR A 244 11.62 -15.65 17.62
N VAL A 245 11.48 -16.76 16.89
CA VAL A 245 10.35 -17.68 17.07
C VAL A 245 10.34 -18.23 18.51
N LYS A 246 11.51 -18.63 19.03
CA LYS A 246 11.67 -19.04 20.44
C LYS A 246 11.34 -17.90 21.40
N ASP A 247 11.82 -16.68 21.14
CA ASP A 247 11.49 -15.52 21.97
C ASP A 247 9.98 -15.29 22.07
N ILE A 248 9.25 -15.28 20.95
CA ILE A 248 7.78 -15.12 20.93
C ILE A 248 7.07 -16.26 21.69
N ASN A 249 7.54 -17.50 21.52
CA ASN A 249 7.00 -18.64 22.28
C ASN A 249 7.26 -18.50 23.79
N GLU A 250 8.49 -18.15 24.17
CA GLU A 250 8.91 -17.96 25.55
C GLU A 250 8.19 -16.79 26.23
N ARG A 251 7.74 -15.79 25.48
CA ARG A 251 6.88 -14.70 25.96
C ARG A 251 5.44 -15.13 26.25
N GLY A 252 5.07 -16.36 25.88
CA GLY A 252 3.72 -16.89 26.06
C GLY A 252 2.71 -16.37 25.03
N LEU A 253 3.18 -15.85 23.89
CA LEU A 253 2.33 -15.25 22.84
C LEU A 253 1.82 -16.27 21.80
N LEU A 254 2.28 -17.52 21.88
CA LEU A 254 1.84 -18.60 21.01
C LEU A 254 0.94 -19.56 21.78
N GLU A 255 -0.21 -19.89 21.20
CA GLU A 255 -1.11 -20.91 21.72
C GLU A 255 -0.70 -22.33 21.29
N LYS A 256 -1.53 -23.33 21.60
CA LYS A 256 -1.25 -24.75 21.37
C LYS A 256 -1.22 -25.17 19.90
N GLU A 257 -1.87 -24.43 19.00
CA GLU A 257 -1.79 -24.76 17.57
C GLU A 257 -0.39 -24.43 17.05
N ILE A 258 0.34 -25.47 16.64
CA ILE A 258 1.64 -25.33 16.01
C ILE A 258 1.42 -24.64 14.67
N LEU A 259 1.85 -23.37 14.59
CA LEU A 259 1.99 -22.69 13.31
C LEU A 259 3.31 -23.15 12.69
N ASP A 260 3.24 -23.71 11.48
CA ASP A 260 4.43 -24.01 10.71
C ASP A 260 5.20 -22.70 10.44
N PRO A 261 6.48 -22.59 10.87
CA PRO A 261 7.33 -21.42 10.63
C PRO A 261 7.31 -20.90 9.19
N LEU A 262 7.12 -21.79 8.22
CA LEU A 262 7.15 -21.48 6.80
C LEU A 262 5.78 -21.09 6.22
N GLU A 263 4.69 -21.29 6.98
CA GLU A 263 3.34 -20.93 6.54
C GLU A 263 3.19 -19.41 6.45
N SER A 264 2.51 -18.94 5.40
CA SER A 264 2.08 -17.54 5.31
C SER A 264 0.99 -17.24 6.33
N LEU A 265 1.14 -16.14 7.06
CA LEU A 265 0.20 -15.77 8.11
C LEU A 265 -1.02 -15.09 7.49
N ASN A 266 -2.22 -15.52 7.89
CA ASN A 266 -3.45 -14.78 7.56
C ASN A 266 -3.74 -13.70 8.61
N ARG A 267 -4.62 -12.77 8.25
CA ARG A 267 -4.91 -11.58 9.06
C ARG A 267 -5.50 -11.91 10.43
N LYS A 268 -6.32 -12.97 10.54
CA LYS A 268 -6.86 -13.42 11.83
C LYS A 268 -5.80 -14.02 12.76
N LYS A 269 -4.90 -14.87 12.24
CA LYS A 269 -3.78 -15.43 13.03
C LYS A 269 -2.85 -14.32 13.52
N ALA A 270 -2.59 -13.30 12.70
CA ALA A 270 -1.81 -12.13 13.12
C ALA A 270 -2.46 -11.37 14.29
N ALA A 271 -3.78 -11.20 14.27
CA ALA A 271 -4.53 -10.57 15.35
C ALA A 271 -4.48 -11.40 16.64
N LEU A 272 -4.63 -12.73 16.55
CA LEU A 272 -4.52 -13.64 17.70
C LEU A 272 -3.17 -13.53 18.41
N ILE A 273 -2.06 -13.57 17.65
CA ILE A 273 -0.70 -13.52 18.22
C ILE A 273 -0.46 -12.24 19.03
N ILE A 274 -1.09 -11.13 18.65
CA ILE A 274 -0.90 -9.84 19.32
C ILE A 274 -2.00 -9.53 20.33
N GLU A 275 -3.07 -10.31 20.45
CA GLU A 275 -4.20 -9.95 21.33
C GLU A 275 -3.74 -9.73 22.78
N ASP A 276 -2.93 -10.64 23.30
CA ASP A 276 -2.47 -10.62 24.70
C ASP A 276 -1.53 -9.45 25.03
N ILE A 277 -0.90 -8.82 24.03
CA ILE A 277 -0.09 -7.61 24.26
C ILE A 277 -0.95 -6.34 24.24
N LEU A 278 -2.24 -6.45 23.91
CA LEU A 278 -3.14 -5.32 23.78
C LEU A 278 -4.01 -5.13 25.01
N VAL A 279 -4.20 -3.87 25.41
CA VAL A 279 -5.07 -3.53 26.52
C VAL A 279 -6.53 -3.54 26.04
N SER A 280 -7.34 -4.40 26.63
CA SER A 280 -8.80 -4.33 26.49
C SER A 280 -9.33 -3.08 27.20
N SER A 281 -10.17 -2.29 26.51
CA SER A 281 -10.79 -1.09 27.08
C SER A 281 -12.28 -1.30 27.26
N ASP A 282 -12.77 -1.05 28.47
CA ASP A 282 -14.21 -1.09 28.80
C ASP A 282 -15.03 -0.15 27.93
N LYS A 283 -14.40 0.93 27.41
CA LYS A 283 -15.03 1.89 26.50
C LYS A 283 -15.60 1.23 25.24
N TYR A 284 -15.05 0.10 24.82
CA TYR A 284 -15.40 -0.59 23.59
C TYR A 284 -15.99 -1.98 23.84
N MET A 285 -16.35 -2.31 25.09
CA MET A 285 -16.95 -3.60 25.44
C MET A 285 -18.23 -3.88 24.64
N ASP A 286 -19.08 -2.88 24.44
CA ASP A 286 -20.38 -3.05 23.76
C ASP A 286 -20.29 -3.02 22.23
N ILE A 287 -19.11 -2.77 21.65
CA ILE A 287 -18.95 -2.81 20.19
C ILE A 287 -19.11 -4.25 19.70
N ASP A 288 -20.14 -4.51 18.89
CA ASP A 288 -20.21 -5.70 18.07
C ASP A 288 -19.42 -5.50 16.78
N ILE A 289 -18.21 -6.06 16.73
CA ILE A 289 -17.30 -5.94 15.59
C ILE A 289 -17.91 -6.51 14.29
N LYS A 290 -18.90 -7.41 14.38
CA LYS A 290 -19.61 -7.95 13.20
C LYS A 290 -20.51 -6.93 12.51
N THR A 291 -20.89 -5.87 13.21
CA THR A 291 -21.63 -4.74 12.60
C THR A 291 -20.69 -3.85 11.76
N ILE A 292 -19.39 -3.88 12.07
CA ILE A 292 -18.35 -3.16 11.34
C ILE A 292 -17.84 -4.02 10.18
N PHE A 293 -17.60 -5.30 10.42
CA PHE A 293 -17.08 -6.26 9.43
C PHE A 293 -18.04 -7.44 9.24
N SER A 294 -18.67 -7.50 8.07
CA SER A 294 -19.69 -8.51 7.76
C SER A 294 -19.13 -9.92 7.48
N ASP A 295 -17.82 -10.03 7.25
CA ASP A 295 -17.13 -11.25 6.86
C ASP A 295 -16.56 -12.06 8.05
N LEU A 296 -16.88 -11.68 9.29
CA LEU A 296 -16.44 -12.37 10.50
C LEU A 296 -17.38 -13.51 10.95
N GLY A 297 -18.39 -13.86 10.15
CA GLY A 297 -19.45 -14.79 10.54
C GLY A 297 -18.97 -16.21 10.86
N ASN A 298 -17.92 -16.68 10.19
CA ASN A 298 -17.39 -18.03 10.32
C ASN A 298 -16.25 -18.17 11.34
N LEU A 299 -15.87 -17.07 12.02
CA LEU A 299 -14.78 -17.08 12.98
C LEU A 299 -15.22 -17.61 14.35
N THR A 300 -14.27 -18.19 15.08
CA THR A 300 -14.45 -18.58 16.47
C THR A 300 -14.64 -17.36 17.38
N LYS A 301 -15.10 -17.57 18.61
CA LYS A 301 -15.25 -16.47 19.58
C LYS A 301 -13.92 -15.78 19.87
N ASP A 302 -12.85 -16.55 19.97
CA ASP A 302 -11.51 -16.05 20.28
C ASP A 302 -10.94 -15.28 19.08
N GLU A 303 -11.13 -15.78 17.86
CA GLU A 303 -10.77 -15.04 16.64
C GLU A 303 -11.52 -13.70 16.53
N ILE A 304 -12.82 -13.68 16.84
CA ILE A 304 -13.62 -12.44 16.85
C ILE A 304 -13.12 -11.47 17.92
N SER A 305 -12.78 -11.99 19.12
CA SER A 305 -12.20 -11.20 20.21
C SER A 305 -10.90 -10.56 19.77
N ALA A 306 -9.95 -11.33 19.23
CA ALA A 306 -8.66 -10.84 18.78
C ALA A 306 -8.79 -9.74 17.73
N VAL A 307 -9.66 -9.93 16.73
CA VAL A 307 -9.93 -8.92 15.69
C VAL A 307 -10.50 -7.65 16.32
N LYS A 308 -11.47 -7.77 17.24
CA LYS A 308 -12.05 -6.63 17.96
C LYS A 308 -11.00 -5.89 18.79
N THR A 309 -10.20 -6.62 19.57
CA THR A 309 -9.16 -6.06 20.43
C THR A 309 -8.10 -5.32 19.61
N ALA A 310 -7.62 -5.93 18.53
CA ALA A 310 -6.65 -5.29 17.64
C ALA A 310 -7.22 -4.05 16.92
N TYR A 311 -8.47 -4.11 16.47
CA TYR A 311 -9.15 -3.00 15.78
C TYR A 311 -9.39 -1.81 16.73
N THR A 312 -9.97 -2.07 17.90
CA THR A 312 -10.30 -1.02 18.89
C THR A 312 -9.06 -0.37 19.50
N ASN A 313 -7.92 -1.08 19.49
CA ASN A 313 -6.63 -0.53 19.87
C ASN A 313 -5.95 0.29 18.76
N GLY A 314 -6.52 0.34 17.55
CA GLY A 314 -5.96 1.06 16.40
C GLY A 314 -4.77 0.35 15.76
N ILE A 315 -4.58 -0.95 16.03
CA ILE A 315 -3.44 -1.71 15.52
C ILE A 315 -3.71 -2.25 14.11
N VAL A 316 -4.93 -2.71 13.85
CA VAL A 316 -5.38 -3.22 12.55
C VAL A 316 -6.60 -2.46 12.06
N SER A 317 -6.78 -2.40 10.74
CA SER A 317 -7.96 -1.87 10.07
C SER A 317 -8.56 -2.90 9.11
N GLY A 318 -9.80 -2.68 8.65
CA GLY A 318 -10.37 -3.44 7.54
C GLY A 318 -9.62 -3.19 6.22
N LYS A 319 -9.68 -4.16 5.31
CA LYS A 319 -9.05 -4.08 3.98
C LYS A 319 -9.94 -3.37 2.97
N HIS A 320 -11.25 -3.57 3.10
CA HIS A 320 -12.27 -2.90 2.29
C HIS A 320 -13.40 -2.38 3.18
N THR A 321 -14.30 -1.61 2.58
CA THR A 321 -15.52 -1.17 3.24
C THR A 321 -16.28 -2.39 3.76
N LYS A 322 -16.50 -2.44 5.09
CA LYS A 322 -17.17 -3.53 5.81
C LYS A 322 -16.52 -4.93 5.73
N ALA A 323 -15.25 -5.04 5.33
CA ALA A 323 -14.55 -6.32 5.27
C ALA A 323 -13.19 -6.27 5.99
N PHE A 324 -12.97 -7.22 6.89
CA PHE A 324 -11.68 -7.43 7.55
C PHE A 324 -10.74 -8.33 6.76
N CYS A 325 -11.28 -9.24 5.95
CA CYS A 325 -10.60 -10.29 5.19
C CYS A 325 -9.78 -11.24 6.09
N PRO A 326 -10.41 -11.98 7.03
CA PRO A 326 -9.68 -12.74 8.06
C PRO A 326 -8.79 -13.85 7.51
N ASP A 327 -9.20 -14.49 6.41
CA ASP A 327 -8.49 -15.61 5.79
C ASP A 327 -7.49 -15.19 4.71
N GLU A 328 -7.46 -13.91 4.33
CA GLU A 328 -6.45 -13.40 3.41
C GLU A 328 -5.08 -13.34 4.08
N TYR A 329 -4.04 -13.66 3.30
CA TYR A 329 -2.65 -13.55 3.76
C TYR A 329 -2.27 -12.10 4.03
N LEU A 330 -1.58 -11.89 5.14
CA LEU A 330 -1.00 -10.63 5.54
C LEU A 330 0.26 -10.36 4.72
N THR A 331 0.38 -9.19 4.09
CA THR A 331 1.61 -8.81 3.39
C THR A 331 2.68 -8.32 4.37
N ARG A 332 3.94 -8.32 3.93
CA ARG A 332 5.04 -7.76 4.72
C ARG A 332 4.82 -6.28 5.06
N ALA A 333 4.26 -5.50 4.15
CA ALA A 333 3.91 -4.11 4.41
C ALA A 333 2.78 -3.94 5.44
N GLU A 334 1.76 -4.79 5.41
CA GLU A 334 0.71 -4.78 6.43
C GLU A 334 1.27 -5.18 7.81
N ALA A 335 2.17 -6.18 7.85
CA ALA A 335 2.88 -6.55 9.07
C ALA A 335 3.74 -5.38 9.62
N ALA A 336 4.43 -4.64 8.75
CA ALA A 336 5.16 -3.43 9.15
C ALA A 336 4.22 -2.37 9.77
N VAL A 337 3.04 -2.14 9.19
CA VAL A 337 2.07 -1.22 9.80
C VAL A 337 1.62 -1.68 11.18
N ILE A 338 1.33 -2.96 11.34
CA ILE A 338 0.96 -3.53 12.64
C ILE A 338 2.07 -3.24 13.67
N MET A 339 3.33 -3.51 13.32
CA MET A 339 4.45 -3.23 14.23
C MET A 339 4.59 -1.75 14.54
N ALA A 340 4.51 -0.88 13.55
CA ALA A 340 4.61 0.56 13.75
C ALA A 340 3.47 1.09 14.64
N ASN A 341 2.25 0.58 14.48
CA ASN A 341 1.12 0.93 15.34
C ASN A 341 1.34 0.46 16.79
N ILE A 342 1.91 -0.73 17.00
CA ILE A 342 2.27 -1.22 18.33
C ILE A 342 3.34 -0.32 18.95
N VAL A 343 4.39 0.03 18.20
CA VAL A 343 5.44 0.97 18.66
C VAL A 343 4.82 2.31 19.06
N ASN A 344 4.04 2.93 18.18
CA ASN A 344 3.43 4.23 18.43
C ASN A 344 2.48 4.23 19.63
N LYS A 345 1.88 3.08 19.93
CA LYS A 345 0.95 2.95 21.06
C LYS A 345 1.67 2.79 22.39
N TYR A 346 2.81 2.09 22.41
CA TYR A 346 3.44 1.65 23.66
C TYR A 346 4.76 2.34 23.99
N VAL A 347 5.46 2.94 23.03
CA VAL A 347 6.64 3.77 23.33
C VAL A 347 6.17 5.11 23.89
N ARG A 348 6.73 5.50 25.04
CA ARG A 348 6.34 6.69 25.80
C ARG A 348 7.28 7.88 25.61
#